data_AF-A0A0M8TFB0-F1
#
_entry.id   AF-A0A0M8TFB0-F1
#
_cell.length_a   1.000
_cell.length_b   1.000
_cell.length_c   1.000
_cell.angle_alpha   90.00
_cell.angle_beta   90.00
_cell.angle_gamma   90.00
#
_symmetry.space_group_name_H-M   'P 1'
#
loop_
_entity.id
_entity.type
_entity.pdbx_description
1 polymer ?
#
loop_
_entity_poly.entity_id
_entity_poly.type
_entity_poly.pdbx_seq_one_letter_code
_entity_poly.pdbx_strand_id
1 'polypeptide(L)' 'MPDGENRTAADVTVVDPRTGTVEETVTTGANPNHVEVADGTAYVVDKSGAGAAGEDQVTRVRIGR' A
#
# COMPACT_ATOMS: atom_id res chain seq x y z
N MET A 1 -7.21 -11.92 5.76
CA MET A 1 -7.16 -10.46 5.59
C MET A 1 -8.31 -9.90 6.39
N PRO A 2 -8.08 -9.08 7.43
CA PRO A 2 -9.19 -8.44 8.11
C PRO A 2 -9.86 -7.47 7.12
N ASP A 3 -11.15 -7.70 6.90
CA ASP A 3 -12.19 -6.74 6.53
C ASP A 3 -12.29 -6.14 5.10
N GLY A 4 -11.52 -6.62 4.11
CA GLY A 4 -11.77 -6.27 2.70
C GLY A 4 -10.58 -6.43 1.75
N GLU A 5 -10.81 -6.26 0.45
CA GLU A 5 -9.71 -6.11 -0.52
C GLU A 5 -9.00 -4.77 -0.31
N ASN A 6 -7.67 -4.80 -0.20
CA ASN A 6 -6.82 -3.61 0.01
C ASN A 6 -7.15 -2.46 -0.97
N ARG A 7 -7.45 -2.83 -2.22
CA ARG A 7 -7.81 -1.92 -3.29
C ARG A 7 -8.95 -0.97 -2.94
N THR A 8 -10.03 -1.51 -2.37
CA THR A 8 -11.25 -0.75 -2.03
C THR A 8 -11.23 -0.23 -0.60
N ALA A 9 -10.46 -0.87 0.28
CA ALA A 9 -10.25 -0.42 1.65
C ALA A 9 -9.31 0.80 1.74
N ALA A 10 -8.62 1.15 0.65
CA ALA A 10 -7.64 2.24 0.61
C ALA A 10 -6.49 2.02 1.60
N ASP A 11 -5.97 0.80 1.63
CA ASP A 11 -4.81 0.42 2.43
C ASP A 11 -3.92 -0.59 1.67
N VAL A 12 -2.77 -0.90 2.27
CA VAL A 12 -1.92 -2.03 1.89
C VAL A 12 -1.53 -2.78 3.16
N THR A 13 -1.32 -4.10 3.05
CA THR A 13 -0.76 -4.88 4.16
C THR A 13 0.69 -5.25 3.89
N VAL A 14 1.52 -5.11 4.93
CA VAL A 14 2.85 -5.70 4.99
C VAL A 14 2.70 -7.08 5.59
N VAL A 15 3.18 -8.10 4.87
CA VAL A 15 3.03 -9.50 5.25
C VAL A 15 4.42 -10.10 5.41
N ASP A 16 4.66 -10.80 6.52
CA ASP A 16 5.84 -11.64 6.66
C ASP A 16 5.73 -12.80 5.66
N PRO A 17 6.60 -12.87 4.63
CA PRO A 17 6.49 -13.92 3.63
C PRO A 17 6.84 -15.32 4.18
N ARG A 18 7.48 -15.42 5.35
CA ARG A 18 7.85 -16.71 5.96
C ARG A 18 6.66 -17.38 6.65
N THR A 19 5.80 -16.57 7.25
CA THR A 19 4.68 -17.05 8.09
C THR A 19 3.31 -16.74 7.50
N GLY A 20 3.25 -15.84 6.51
CA GLY A 20 2.00 -15.37 5.90
C GLY A 20 1.18 -14.47 6.82
N THR A 21 1.75 -14.02 7.95
CA THR A 21 1.06 -13.13 8.89
C THR A 21 1.15 -11.68 8.45
N VAL A 22 0.06 -10.93 8.61
CA VAL A 22 0.08 -9.48 8.46
C VAL A 22 0.87 -8.87 9.62
N GLU A 23 1.96 -8.18 9.31
CA GLU A 23 2.78 -7.44 10.29
C GLU A 23 2.25 -6.02 10.50
N GLU A 24 1.73 -5.40 9.43
CA GLU A 24 1.24 -4.02 9.45
C GLU A 24 0.15 -3.84 8.38
N THR A 25 -0.84 -2.99 8.67
CA THR A 25 -1.76 -2.44 7.66
C THR A 25 -1.54 -0.93 7.60
N VAL A 26 -1.24 -0.42 6.41
CA VAL A 26 -0.91 0.99 6.19
C VAL A 26 -1.99 1.61 5.33
N THR A 27 -2.63 2.67 5.83
CA THR A 27 -3.59 3.46 5.04
C THR A 27 -2.89 4.15 3.88
N THR A 28 -3.54 4.14 2.72
CA THR A 28 -3.10 4.80 1.49
C THR A 28 -4.22 5.69 0.92
N GLY A 29 -4.06 6.15 -0.33
CA GLY A 29 -5.19 6.57 -1.16
C GLY A 29 -6.00 5.37 -1.67
N ALA A 30 -7.18 5.63 -2.24
CA ALA A 30 -7.99 4.59 -2.86
C ALA A 30 -7.31 4.02 -4.11
N ASN A 31 -7.60 2.76 -4.44
CA ASN A 31 -7.06 2.10 -5.62
C ASN A 31 -5.51 1.97 -5.68
N PRO A 32 -4.81 1.59 -4.60
CA PRO A 32 -3.39 1.22 -4.70
C PRO A 32 -3.23 0.15 -5.79
N ASN A 33 -2.20 0.29 -6.62
CA ASN A 33 -2.07 -0.53 -7.83
C ASN A 33 -0.64 -0.96 -8.16
N HIS A 34 0.36 -0.12 -7.91
CA HIS A 34 1.76 -0.45 -8.18
C HIS A 34 2.61 -0.27 -6.93
N VAL A 35 3.61 -1.13 -6.75
CA VAL A 35 4.59 -1.03 -5.68
C VAL A 35 5.98 -1.10 -6.29
N GLU A 36 6.80 -0.08 -6.03
CA GLU A 36 8.22 -0.07 -6.35
C GLU A 36 9.04 -0.10 -5.05
N VAL A 37 10.14 -0.84 -5.00
CA VAL A 37 10.96 -0.95 -3.79
C VAL A 37 12.37 -0.43 -4.06
N ALA A 38 12.81 0.56 -3.28
CA ALA A 38 14.16 1.08 -3.29
C ALA A 38 14.61 1.41 -1.87
N ASP A 39 15.85 1.05 -1.52
CA ASP A 39 16.51 1.40 -0.24
C ASP A 39 15.65 1.12 1.01
N GLY A 40 15.06 -0.08 1.09
CA GLY A 40 14.22 -0.49 2.22
C GLY A 40 12.91 0.30 2.34
N THR A 41 12.46 0.92 1.25
CA THR A 41 11.21 1.67 1.20
C THR A 41 10.37 1.17 0.03
N ALA A 42 9.13 0.79 0.30
CA ALA A 42 8.12 0.58 -0.72
C ALA A 42 7.42 1.90 -1.04
N TYR A 43 7.29 2.19 -2.33
CA TYR A 43 6.55 3.30 -2.91
C TYR A 43 5.30 2.73 -3.56
N VAL A 44 4.16 2.94 -2.91
CA VAL A 44 2.86 2.48 -3.37
C VAL A 44 2.21 3.61 -4.14
N VAL A 45 1.91 3.38 -5.42
CA VAL A 45 1.23 4.34 -6.28
C VAL A 45 -0.21 3.87 -6.48
N ASP A 46 -1.15 4.79 -6.28
CA ASP A 46 -2.54 4.55 -6.65
C ASP A 46 -2.73 4.71 -8.17
N LYS A 47 -3.97 4.63 -8.64
CA LYS A 47 -4.27 4.85 -10.05
C LYS A 47 -5.56 5.62 -10.23
N SER A 48 -5.70 6.16 -11.45
CA SER A 48 -6.94 6.76 -11.94
C SER A 48 -7.30 8.06 -11.22
N GLY A 49 -6.29 8.82 -10.78
CA GLY A 49 -6.51 10.14 -10.19
C GLY A 49 -7.27 10.07 -8.87
N ALA A 50 -6.88 9.14 -7.99
CA ALA A 50 -7.58 8.91 -6.73
C ALA A 50 -7.44 10.06 -5.71
N GLY A 51 -6.50 10.98 -5.95
CA GLY A 51 -6.32 12.20 -5.18
C GLY A 51 -7.48 13.20 -5.30
N ALA A 52 -7.52 14.15 -4.37
CA ALA A 52 -8.61 15.12 -4.27
C ALA A 52 -8.72 16.06 -5.48
N ALA A 53 -7.63 16.27 -6.22
CA ALA A 53 -7.60 17.05 -7.45
C ALA A 53 -7.52 16.18 -8.72
N GLY A 54 -7.76 14.88 -8.61
CA GLY A 54 -7.68 13.94 -9.73
C GLY A 54 -6.25 13.49 -10.07
N GLU A 55 -5.29 13.68 -9.15
CA GLU A 55 -3.91 13.29 -9.29
C GLU A 55 -3.60 11.94 -8.64
N ASP A 56 -2.65 11.18 -9.19
CA ASP A 56 -2.17 9.94 -8.56
C ASP A 56 -1.29 10.29 -7.35
N GLN A 57 -1.44 9.55 -6.25
CA GLN A 57 -0.66 9.72 -5.02
C GLN A 57 0.41 8.65 -4.86
N VAL A 58 1.41 8.97 -4.04
CA VAL A 58 2.45 8.03 -3.62
C VAL A 58 2.47 7.92 -2.09
N THR A 59 2.22 6.71 -1.58
CA THR A 59 2.43 6.37 -0.16
C THR A 59 3.77 5.67 0.01
N ARG A 60 4.55 6.07 1.02
CA ARG A 60 5.84 5.46 1.35
C ARG A 60 5.72 4.59 2.58
N VAL A 61 6.16 3.34 2.47
CA VAL A 61 6.17 2.37 3.57
C VAL A 61 7.61 1.90 3.80
N ARG A 62 8.11 2.01 5.03
CA ARG A 62 9.42 1.46 5.38
C ARG A 62 9.28 -0.05 5.58
N ILE A 63 10.14 -0.81 4.92
CA ILE A 63 10.11 -2.28 4.93
C ILE A 63 11.48 -2.82 5.29
N GLY A 64 11.49 -3.75 6.25
CA GLY A 64 12.71 -4.23 6.91
C GLY A 64 13.14 -3.32 8.07
N ARG A 65 13.05 -3.85 9.29
CA ARG A 65 13.72 -3.33 10.49
C ARG A 65 14.83 -4.29 10.88
#